data_AF-A0A956L4A5-F1
#
_entry.id   AF-A0A956L4A5-F1
#
_cell.length_a   1.000
_cell.length_b   1.000
_cell.length_c   1.000
_cell.angle_alpha   90.00
_cell.angle_beta   90.00
_cell.angle_gamma   90.00
#
_symmetry.space_group_name_H-M   'P 1'
#
loop_
_entity.id
_entity.type
_entity.pdbx_description
1 polymer ?
#
loop_
_entity_poly.entity_id
_entity_poly.type
_entity_poly.pdbx_seq_one_letter_code
_entity_poly.pdbx_strand_id
1 'polypeptide(L)'
;AAARIVAAGEGSLVSTVYTDDRAFSAEAITTLGPLLGRLVLADEKAAAASLSPGCVFPVVNHGGPGRAGGGGELGGRSGLELYLQRTTIQGGASQLARLLGASHK
;
A
#
# COMPACT_ATOMS: atom_id res chain seq x y z
N ALA A 1 8.48 3.08 -21.50
CA ALA A 1 7.32 2.82 -22.40
C ALA A 1 6.17 2.13 -21.68
N ALA A 2 6.41 1.02 -20.98
CA ALA A 2 5.39 0.27 -20.23
C ALA A 2 4.58 1.12 -19.24
N ALA A 3 5.24 2.00 -18.48
CA ALA A 3 4.57 2.90 -17.55
C ALA A 3 3.49 3.79 -18.19
N ARG A 4 3.67 4.21 -19.46
CA ARG A 4 2.63 4.98 -20.17
C ARG A 4 1.39 4.13 -20.50
N ILE A 5 1.60 2.86 -20.83
CA ILE A 5 0.49 1.92 -21.10
C ILE A 5 -0.28 1.67 -19.81
N VAL A 6 0.42 1.46 -18.69
CA VAL A 6 -0.21 1.31 -17.37
C VAL A 6 -0.95 2.59 -16.98
N ALA A 7 -0.34 3.76 -17.20
CA ALA A 7 -0.97 5.05 -16.91
C ALA A 7 -2.24 5.30 -17.72
N ALA A 8 -2.34 4.78 -18.95
CA ALA A 8 -3.55 4.86 -19.75
C ALA A 8 -4.75 4.10 -19.16
N GLY A 9 -4.51 3.23 -18.16
CA GLY A 9 -5.58 2.64 -17.33
C GLY A 9 -6.21 3.62 -16.33
N GLU A 10 -5.68 4.85 -16.21
CA GLU A 10 -6.18 5.92 -15.35
C GLU A 10 -6.24 5.57 -13.86
N GLY A 11 -5.30 4.74 -13.40
CA GLY A 11 -5.21 4.26 -12.03
C GLY A 11 -5.74 2.84 -11.88
N SER A 12 -4.99 1.99 -11.18
CA SER A 12 -5.29 0.55 -11.10
C SER A 12 -5.07 0.00 -9.69
N LEU A 13 -5.80 -1.06 -9.36
CA LEU A 13 -5.65 -1.74 -8.06
C LEU A 13 -4.28 -2.40 -7.93
N VAL A 14 -3.84 -3.12 -8.97
CA VAL A 14 -2.59 -3.87 -8.95
C VAL A 14 -1.96 -3.93 -10.34
N SER A 15 -0.63 -3.93 -10.38
CA SER A 15 0.14 -4.41 -11.55
C SER A 15 1.28 -5.32 -11.08
N THR A 16 1.84 -6.08 -12.00
CA THR A 16 2.95 -7.01 -11.72
C THR A 16 4.07 -6.79 -12.70
N VAL A 17 5.31 -6.79 -12.20
CA VAL A 17 6.53 -6.79 -12.99
C VAL A 17 7.21 -8.13 -12.78
N TYR A 18 7.49 -8.83 -13.88
CA TYR A 18 8.24 -10.07 -13.90
C TYR A 18 9.65 -9.79 -14.43
N THR A 19 10.68 -9.95 -13.60
CA THR A 19 12.07 -9.68 -14.00
C THR A 19 13.05 -10.21 -12.94
N ASP A 20 14.24 -10.61 -13.38
CA ASP A 20 15.40 -10.80 -12.50
C ASP A 20 16.33 -9.57 -12.48
N ASP A 21 16.03 -8.54 -13.28
CA ASP A 21 16.80 -7.30 -13.34
C ASP A 21 16.38 -6.35 -12.21
N ARG A 22 17.30 -6.16 -11.27
CA ARG A 22 17.11 -5.28 -10.11
C ARG A 22 17.06 -3.80 -10.48
N ALA A 23 17.80 -3.38 -11.51
CA ALA A 23 17.78 -1.99 -11.96
C ALA A 23 16.42 -1.67 -12.59
N PHE A 24 15.91 -2.57 -13.42
CA PHE A 24 14.56 -2.44 -13.98
C PHE A 24 13.49 -2.47 -12.88
N SER A 25 13.63 -3.34 -11.88
CA SER A 25 12.71 -3.38 -10.73
C SER A 25 12.66 -2.06 -9.96
N ALA A 26 13.81 -1.44 -9.71
CA ALA A 26 13.89 -0.14 -9.04
C ALA A 26 13.23 0.97 -9.87
N GLU A 27 13.51 1.01 -11.18
CA GLU A 27 12.86 1.95 -12.10
C GLU A 27 11.33 1.73 -12.13
N ALA A 28 10.88 0.48 -12.16
CA ALA A 28 9.47 0.13 -12.17
C ALA A 28 8.75 0.59 -10.89
N ILE A 29 9.36 0.45 -9.71
CA ILE A 29 8.78 0.97 -8.46
C ILE A 29 8.54 2.48 -8.57
N THR A 30 9.55 3.24 -9.00
CA THR A 30 9.44 4.71 -9.06
C THR A 30 8.45 5.17 -10.13
N THR A 31 8.42 4.50 -11.28
CA THR A 31 7.59 4.91 -12.43
C THR A 31 6.14 4.43 -12.35
N LEU A 32 5.90 3.26 -11.76
CA LEU A 32 4.56 2.66 -11.66
C LEU A 32 3.89 2.93 -10.32
N GLY A 33 4.64 3.10 -9.23
CA GLY A 33 4.12 3.24 -7.87
C GLY A 33 2.97 4.25 -7.73
N PRO A 34 3.09 5.48 -8.26
CA PRO A 34 2.02 6.48 -8.18
C PRO A 34 0.71 6.12 -8.91
N LEU A 35 0.77 5.16 -9.84
CA LEU A 35 -0.36 4.76 -10.69
C LEU A 35 -1.16 3.60 -10.08
N LEU A 36 -0.62 2.95 -9.05
CA LEU A 36 -1.06 1.65 -8.58
C LEU A 36 -1.39 1.65 -7.09
N GLY A 37 -2.38 0.85 -6.72
CA GLY A 37 -2.64 0.48 -5.34
C GLY A 37 -1.62 -0.47 -4.72
N ARG A 38 -1.13 -1.40 -5.56
CA ARG A 38 -0.12 -2.40 -5.22
C ARG A 38 0.72 -2.76 -6.44
N LEU A 39 2.03 -2.89 -6.25
CA LEU A 39 2.94 -3.42 -7.25
C LEU A 39 3.48 -4.75 -6.75
N VAL A 40 3.33 -5.82 -7.55
CA VAL A 40 3.96 -7.10 -7.30
C VAL A 40 5.24 -7.18 -8.12
N LEU A 41 6.37 -7.45 -7.48
CA LEU A 41 7.61 -7.80 -8.16
C LEU A 41 7.78 -9.31 -8.06
N ALA A 42 7.92 -9.97 -9.22
CA ALA A 42 8.12 -11.40 -9.32
C ALA A 42 9.44 -11.68 -10.04
N ASP A 43 10.25 -12.53 -9.46
CA ASP A 43 11.53 -12.99 -9.99
C ASP A 43 11.55 -14.53 -10.07
N GLU A 44 12.56 -15.09 -10.73
CA GLU A 44 12.68 -16.54 -10.93
C GLU A 44 12.77 -17.28 -9.58
N LYS A 45 13.45 -16.67 -8.60
CA LYS A 45 13.71 -17.29 -7.28
C LYS A 45 12.44 -17.44 -6.45
N ALA A 46 11.54 -16.47 -6.53
CA ALA A 46 10.27 -16.47 -5.80
C ALA A 46 9.14 -17.14 -6.58
N ALA A 47 9.31 -17.44 -7.87
CA ALA A 47 8.25 -17.94 -8.75
C ALA A 47 7.50 -19.17 -8.19
N ALA A 48 8.24 -20.17 -7.70
CA ALA A 48 7.66 -21.40 -7.18
C ALA A 48 6.85 -21.21 -5.88
N ALA A 49 7.14 -20.17 -5.11
CA ALA A 49 6.42 -19.81 -3.88
C ALA A 49 5.47 -18.62 -4.08
N SER A 50 5.37 -18.11 -5.31
CA SER A 50 4.58 -16.92 -5.61
C SER A 50 3.09 -17.22 -5.49
N LEU A 51 2.38 -16.33 -4.81
CA LEU A 51 0.92 -16.34 -4.82
C LEU A 51 0.44 -15.47 -5.97
N SER A 52 -0.73 -15.82 -6.51
CA SER A 52 -1.33 -15.09 -7.64
C SER A 52 -1.30 -13.58 -7.38
N PRO A 53 -0.93 -12.74 -8.36
CA PRO A 53 -1.00 -11.30 -8.18
C PRO A 53 -2.40 -10.79 -7.78
N GLY A 54 -3.46 -11.53 -8.09
CA GLY A 54 -4.82 -11.24 -7.65
C GLY A 54 -5.14 -11.66 -6.21
N CYS A 55 -4.29 -12.46 -5.55
CA CYS A 55 -4.42 -12.79 -4.14
C CYS A 55 -4.05 -11.55 -3.29
N VAL A 56 -4.96 -11.15 -2.39
CA VAL A 56 -4.78 -9.96 -1.56
C VAL A 56 -4.72 -10.37 -0.10
N PHE A 57 -3.59 -10.10 0.56
CA PHE A 57 -3.42 -10.43 1.97
C PHE A 57 -4.09 -9.39 2.88
N PRO A 58 -4.63 -9.79 4.05
CA PRO A 58 -5.27 -8.86 4.99
C PRO A 58 -4.35 -7.73 5.50
N VAL A 59 -3.04 -7.95 5.47
CA VAL A 59 -2.03 -6.99 5.96
C VAL A 59 -1.57 -5.98 4.91
N VAL A 60 -1.92 -6.17 3.63
CA VAL A 60 -1.54 -5.25 2.55
C VAL A 60 -2.72 -4.36 2.15
N ASN A 61 -2.43 -3.15 1.66
CA ASN A 61 -3.45 -2.25 1.13
C ASN A 61 -4.21 -2.90 -0.04
N HIS A 62 -5.54 -2.79 -0.03
CA HIS A 62 -6.41 -3.14 -1.15
C HIS A 62 -7.20 -1.93 -1.62
N GLY A 63 -6.76 -1.32 -2.70
CA GLY A 63 -7.34 -0.09 -3.22
C GLY A 63 -6.29 0.67 -4.01
N GLY A 64 -6.68 1.60 -4.87
CA GLY A 64 -5.75 2.27 -5.77
C GLY A 64 -6.31 3.60 -6.30
N PRO A 65 -5.47 4.41 -6.95
CA PRO A 65 -5.84 5.76 -7.38
C PRO A 65 -6.79 5.76 -8.59
N GLY A 66 -7.38 6.92 -8.88
CA GLY A 66 -8.11 7.20 -10.12
C GLY A 66 -9.30 6.26 -10.34
N ARG A 67 -9.34 5.60 -11.50
CA ARG A 67 -10.40 4.67 -11.90
C ARG A 67 -10.60 3.51 -10.91
N ALA A 68 -9.57 3.16 -10.13
CA ALA A 68 -9.67 2.15 -9.08
C ALA A 68 -10.40 2.63 -7.81
N GLY A 69 -10.84 3.90 -7.77
CA GLY A 69 -11.76 4.43 -6.76
C GLY A 69 -11.13 5.33 -5.71
N GLY A 70 -9.80 5.40 -5.62
CA GLY A 70 -9.07 6.28 -4.69
C GLY A 70 -9.15 5.88 -3.21
N GLY A 71 -9.86 4.80 -2.89
CA GLY A 71 -10.00 4.26 -1.53
C GLY A 71 -8.93 3.22 -1.19
N GLY A 72 -9.03 2.70 0.04
CA GLY A 72 -8.21 1.60 0.54
C GLY A 72 -8.98 0.77 1.57
N GLU A 73 -8.83 -0.54 1.48
CA GLU A 73 -9.32 -1.55 2.41
C GLU A 73 -8.15 -2.43 2.89
N LEU A 74 -8.41 -3.30 3.87
CA LEU A 74 -7.38 -4.18 4.46
C LEU A 74 -6.20 -3.39 5.05
N GLY A 75 -4.95 -3.64 4.69
CA GLY A 75 -3.81 -2.84 5.17
C GLY A 75 -3.53 -2.98 6.68
N GLY A 76 -3.98 -4.07 7.31
CA GLY A 76 -3.75 -4.33 8.74
C GLY A 76 -4.27 -3.19 9.62
N ARG A 77 -3.38 -2.52 10.35
CA ARG A 77 -3.76 -1.40 11.24
C ARG A 77 -4.24 -0.17 10.47
N SER A 78 -3.75 0.06 9.24
CA SER A 78 -4.15 1.22 8.44
C SER A 78 -5.61 1.12 7.99
N GLY A 79 -6.14 -0.07 7.72
CA GLY A 79 -7.56 -0.23 7.39
C GLY A 79 -8.51 0.03 8.55
N LEU A 80 -8.02 0.01 9.79
CA LEU A 80 -8.83 0.39 10.94
C LEU A 80 -9.15 1.89 10.92
N GLU A 81 -8.34 2.72 10.24
CA GLU A 81 -8.52 4.17 10.21
C GLU A 81 -9.88 4.58 9.63
N LEU A 82 -10.45 3.79 8.71
CA LEU A 82 -11.80 4.01 8.17
C LEU A 82 -12.90 3.96 9.25
N TYR A 83 -12.68 3.19 10.31
CA TYR A 83 -13.66 2.94 11.37
C TYR A 83 -13.38 3.74 12.65
N LEU A 84 -12.33 4.55 12.68
CA LEU A 84 -11.90 5.31 13.84
C LEU A 84 -12.17 6.80 13.65
N GLN A 85 -12.72 7.44 14.68
CA GLN A 85 -12.75 8.90 14.74
C GLN A 85 -11.41 9.41 15.29
N ARG A 86 -10.66 10.15 14.46
CA ARG A 86 -9.37 10.72 14.85
C ARG A 86 -9.55 12.07 15.54
N THR A 87 -9.01 12.19 16.75
CA THR A 87 -9.01 13.44 17.53
C THR A 87 -7.58 13.81 17.91
N THR A 88 -7.17 15.03 17.58
CA THR A 88 -5.88 15.58 18.02
C THR A 88 -6.04 16.18 19.42
N ILE A 89 -5.22 15.74 20.37
CA ILE A 89 -5.22 16.26 21.75
C ILE A 89 -3.90 17.01 21.99
N GLN A 90 -4.00 18.27 22.43
CA GLN A 90 -2.86 19.10 22.81
C GLN A 90 -3.02 19.55 24.26
N GLY A 91 -1.92 19.63 25.00
CA GLY A 91 -1.94 20.01 26.41
C GLY A 91 -0.54 20.01 27.04
N GLY A 92 -0.43 20.48 28.29
CA GLY A 92 0.84 20.45 29.02
C GLY A 92 1.30 19.02 29.30
N ALA A 93 2.62 18.79 29.30
CA ALA A 93 3.20 17.44 29.43
C ALA A 93 2.71 16.68 30.68
N SER A 94 2.63 17.34 31.84
CA SER A 94 2.13 16.74 33.09
C SER A 94 0.65 16.36 33.01
N GLN A 95 -0.17 17.19 32.38
CA GLN A 95 -1.60 16.95 32.19
C GLN A 95 -1.84 15.78 31.23
N LEU A 96 -1.11 15.74 30.11
CA LEU A 96 -1.20 14.64 29.15
C LEU A 96 -0.71 13.32 29.77
N ALA A 97 0.39 13.33 30.52
CA ALA A 97 0.88 12.13 31.21
C ALA A 97 -0.14 11.59 32.22
N ARG A 98 -0.83 12.46 32.96
CA ARG A 98 -1.88 12.07 33.91
C ARG A 98 -3.12 11.50 33.20
N LEU A 99 -3.51 12.08 32.06
CA LEU A 99 -4.73 11.71 31.35
C LEU A 99 -4.55 10.48 30.44
N LEU A 100 -3.36 10.30 29.86
CA LEU A 100 -3.08 9.30 28.82
C LEU A 100 -2.15 8.17 29.29
N GLY A 101 -1.68 8.22 30.53
CA GLY A 101 -0.63 7.34 31.12
C GLY A 101 -0.94 5.84 31.20
N ALA A 102 -1.91 5.32 30.44
CA ALA A 102 -2.27 3.90 30.39
C ALA A 102 -2.67 3.40 28.99
N SER A 103 -2.27 4.05 27.89
CA SER A 103 -2.59 3.53 26.55
C SER A 103 -1.61 2.43 26.14
N HIS A 104 -2.11 1.19 26.16
CA HIS A 104 -1.56 -0.10 25.68
C HIS A 104 -0.09 -0.15 25.19
N LYS A 105 0.72 -0.97 25.88
CA LYS A 105 1.95 -1.56 25.34
C LYS A 105 1.64 -2.48 24.15
#